data_AF-A0A672ZBH9-F1
#
_entry.id   AF-A0A672ZBH9-F1
#
_cell.length_a   1.000
_cell.length_b   1.000
_cell.length_c   1.000
_cell.angle_alpha   90.00
_cell.angle_beta   90.00
_cell.angle_gamma   90.00
#
_symmetry.space_group_name_H-M   'P 1'
#
loop_
_entity.id
_entity.type
_entity.pdbx_description
1 polymer ?
#
loop_
_entity_poly.entity_id
_entity_poly.type
_entity_poly.pdbx_seq_one_letter_code
_entity_poly.pdbx_strand_id
1 'polypeptide(L)'
;MDHRLIIICMSLWIQGLLSENNSTSTESLHFRLVGGASRCHGDLEMKRQNGNWKPVDGLYWYRKLGNRVCGELDCGSAVSVRHRRTDSYIDSWRINSDCDEPALSACFRSDFFFLDSSFLELNCSDSVRLVHGSSVCSGRLEVRSNQSRSWSSVCEGHLDLPGAQVVCRELGCGAPGLLQGALSGAAEAPVVQTFTCEGHESALLDCGSSGAQTCSSGTAVDLTCTDPDDVRLVGGASRCNGDVHIKHHGEWRNMVSYYDPWTLKAADVICRQLDCGSAVSGRRSGSSVPLWIISSTCLLSTSAPTDCVRTAPYPSDPPLSLTCSGKSTDDGPGSVPVLP
;
A
#
# COMPACT_ATOMS: atom_id res chain seq x y z
N MET A 1 -30.34 28.95 -55.44
CA MET A 1 -30.61 27.90 -54.45
C MET A 1 -29.60 26.82 -54.72
N ASP A 2 -28.44 26.94 -54.07
CA ASP A 2 -27.21 26.28 -54.51
C ASP A 2 -26.93 25.00 -53.73
N HIS A 3 -26.71 23.93 -54.50
CA HIS A 3 -26.52 22.53 -54.12
C HIS A 3 -25.20 22.23 -53.38
N ARG A 4 -24.64 23.19 -52.63
CA ARG A 4 -23.39 22.99 -51.86
C ARG A 4 -23.58 22.68 -50.39
N LEU A 5 -24.80 22.71 -49.86
CA LEU A 5 -25.08 22.37 -48.46
C LEU A 5 -25.49 20.90 -48.19
N ILE A 6 -25.81 20.11 -49.22
CA ILE A 6 -26.35 18.75 -49.01
C ILE A 6 -25.24 17.68 -48.90
N ILE A 7 -24.02 17.95 -49.36
CA ILE A 7 -22.91 16.97 -49.31
C ILE A 7 -22.20 16.96 -47.94
N ILE A 8 -22.35 18.00 -47.10
CA ILE A 8 -21.70 18.07 -45.79
C ILE A 8 -22.52 17.34 -44.69
N CYS A 9 -23.83 17.11 -44.91
CA CYS A 9 -24.66 16.38 -43.94
C CYS A 9 -24.62 14.85 -44.10
N MET A 10 -24.09 14.31 -45.20
CA MET A 10 -23.97 12.86 -45.42
C MET A 10 -22.60 12.28 -45.01
N SER A 11 -21.59 13.11 -44.74
CA SER A 11 -20.27 12.67 -44.24
C SER A 11 -20.17 12.62 -42.72
N LEU A 12 -21.12 13.20 -41.98
CA LEU A 12 -21.16 13.17 -40.51
C LEU A 12 -22.03 12.02 -39.94
N TRP A 13 -22.73 11.26 -40.78
CA TRP A 13 -23.50 10.08 -40.37
C TRP A 13 -22.77 8.75 -40.54
N ILE A 14 -21.57 8.74 -41.13
CA ILE A 14 -20.75 7.51 -41.28
C ILE A 14 -19.73 7.36 -40.15
N GLN A 15 -19.44 8.43 -39.39
CA GLN A 15 -18.61 8.35 -38.19
C GLN A 15 -19.39 7.96 -36.91
N GLY A 16 -20.73 7.84 -37.01
CA GLY A 16 -21.60 7.39 -35.91
C GLY A 16 -21.92 5.90 -35.89
N LEU A 17 -21.37 5.10 -36.82
CA LEU A 17 -21.71 3.67 -37.00
C LEU A 17 -20.50 2.72 -37.00
N LEU A 18 -19.32 3.20 -36.56
CA LEU A 18 -18.11 2.37 -36.38
C LEU A 18 -17.44 2.59 -35.00
N SER A 19 -18.25 2.81 -33.96
CA SER A 19 -17.81 2.69 -32.56
C SER A 19 -18.71 1.77 -31.74
N GLU A 20 -19.42 0.86 -32.41
CA GLU A 20 -19.94 -0.34 -31.76
C GLU A 20 -19.02 -1.50 -32.12
N ASN A 21 -18.61 -2.27 -31.10
CA ASN A 21 -17.72 -3.43 -31.13
C ASN A 21 -16.22 -3.15 -31.02
N ASN A 22 -15.83 -2.47 -29.94
CA ASN A 22 -14.77 -3.04 -29.10
C ASN A 22 -15.00 -2.71 -27.62
N SER A 23 -16.22 -2.88 -27.13
CA SER A 23 -16.39 -3.15 -25.70
C SER A 23 -15.79 -4.53 -25.46
N THR A 24 -14.50 -4.56 -25.13
CA THR A 24 -13.97 -5.63 -24.31
C THR A 24 -14.88 -5.66 -23.08
N SER A 25 -15.79 -6.63 -23.05
CA SER A 25 -16.58 -6.96 -21.87
C SER A 25 -15.59 -7.25 -20.76
N THR A 26 -15.22 -6.21 -20.01
CA THR A 26 -14.35 -6.32 -18.86
C THR A 26 -15.12 -7.15 -17.86
N GLU A 27 -14.75 -8.43 -17.71
CA GLU A 27 -15.38 -9.31 -16.74
C GLU A 27 -15.34 -8.64 -15.37
N SER A 28 -16.51 -8.45 -14.78
CA SER A 28 -16.62 -7.87 -13.45
C SER A 28 -16.18 -8.89 -12.40
N LEU A 29 -15.17 -8.53 -11.62
CA LEU A 29 -14.78 -9.26 -10.41
C LEU A 29 -15.57 -8.70 -9.23
N HIS A 30 -16.02 -9.61 -8.35
CA HIS A 30 -16.65 -9.24 -7.10
C HIS A 30 -15.87 -9.85 -5.95
N PHE A 31 -15.66 -9.06 -4.91
CA PHE A 31 -14.95 -9.45 -3.69
C PHE A 31 -15.90 -9.45 -2.50
N ARG A 32 -15.63 -10.29 -1.50
CA ARG A 32 -16.25 -10.22 -0.17
C ARG A 32 -15.32 -10.77 0.89
N LEU A 33 -15.52 -10.34 2.13
CA LEU A 33 -14.87 -10.90 3.31
C LEU A 33 -15.88 -11.74 4.09
N VAL A 34 -15.48 -12.93 4.54
CA VAL A 34 -16.33 -13.86 5.28
C VAL A 34 -15.65 -14.35 6.56
N GLY A 35 -16.44 -14.70 7.58
CA GLY A 35 -15.93 -15.35 8.79
C GLY A 35 -15.07 -14.48 9.73
N GLY A 36 -14.96 -13.16 9.48
CA GLY A 36 -14.27 -12.24 10.38
C GLY A 36 -15.20 -11.45 11.31
N ALA A 37 -14.61 -10.52 12.06
CA ALA A 37 -15.28 -9.76 13.13
C ALA A 37 -16.16 -8.62 12.60
N SER A 38 -15.97 -8.18 11.35
CA SER A 38 -16.73 -7.09 10.73
C SER A 38 -16.91 -7.32 9.23
N ARG A 39 -17.64 -6.44 8.54
CA ARG A 39 -17.74 -6.47 7.07
C ARG A 39 -16.41 -6.18 6.34
N CYS A 40 -15.45 -5.60 7.07
CA CYS A 40 -14.13 -5.18 6.57
C CYS A 40 -13.00 -6.04 7.14
N HIS A 41 -13.33 -7.18 7.76
CA HIS A 41 -12.38 -8.17 8.27
C HIS A 41 -12.88 -9.58 7.94
N GLY A 42 -12.00 -10.44 7.41
CA GLY A 42 -12.30 -11.86 7.22
C GLY A 42 -11.49 -12.50 6.11
N ASP A 43 -11.85 -13.74 5.77
CA ASP A 43 -11.26 -14.48 4.66
C ASP A 43 -11.78 -13.91 3.33
N LEU A 44 -10.87 -13.64 2.39
CA LEU A 44 -11.17 -13.07 1.09
C LEU A 44 -11.71 -14.14 0.16
N GLU A 45 -12.92 -13.92 -0.32
CA GLU A 45 -13.51 -14.65 -1.42
C GLU A 45 -13.74 -13.74 -2.63
N MET A 46 -13.65 -14.34 -3.79
CA MET A 46 -13.89 -13.68 -5.06
C MET A 46 -14.81 -14.53 -5.93
N LYS A 47 -15.55 -13.87 -6.83
CA LYS A 47 -16.20 -14.53 -7.96
C LYS A 47 -16.06 -13.70 -9.22
N ARG A 48 -16.14 -14.39 -10.35
CA ARG A 48 -16.36 -13.79 -11.67
C ARG A 48 -17.85 -13.52 -11.87
N GLN A 49 -18.17 -12.71 -12.87
CA GLN A 49 -19.54 -12.53 -13.34
C GLN A 49 -20.16 -13.90 -13.66
N ASN A 50 -21.28 -14.22 -13.01
CA ASN A 50 -21.98 -15.52 -13.10
C ASN A 50 -21.18 -16.75 -12.60
N GLY A 51 -20.10 -16.55 -11.85
CA GLY A 51 -19.32 -17.63 -11.23
C GLY A 51 -19.68 -17.88 -9.76
N ASN A 52 -19.13 -18.96 -9.21
CA ASN A 52 -19.21 -19.27 -7.78
C ASN A 52 -18.16 -18.51 -6.98
N TRP A 53 -18.50 -18.19 -5.73
CA TRP A 53 -17.54 -17.69 -4.75
C TRP A 53 -16.52 -18.79 -4.46
N LYS A 54 -15.24 -18.42 -4.53
CA LYS A 54 -14.14 -19.26 -4.06
C LYS A 54 -13.18 -18.40 -3.25
N PRO A 55 -12.46 -19.00 -2.30
CA PRO A 55 -11.37 -18.32 -1.61
C PRO A 55 -10.31 -17.83 -2.59
N VAL A 56 -9.59 -16.80 -2.21
CA VAL A 56 -8.45 -16.28 -2.95
C VAL A 56 -7.16 -16.81 -2.32
N ASP A 57 -6.28 -17.38 -3.14
CA ASP A 57 -4.97 -17.85 -2.71
C ASP A 57 -4.15 -16.67 -2.17
N GLY A 58 -3.69 -16.80 -0.93
CA GLY A 58 -2.99 -15.76 -0.19
C GLY A 58 -1.47 -15.86 -0.24
N LEU A 59 -0.90 -16.91 -0.84
CA LEU A 59 0.52 -17.26 -0.68
C LEU A 59 1.48 -16.15 -1.12
N TYR A 60 1.08 -15.32 -2.08
CA TYR A 60 1.92 -14.27 -2.68
C TYR A 60 1.47 -12.85 -2.38
N TRP A 61 0.42 -12.68 -1.58
CA TRP A 61 -0.14 -11.35 -1.35
C TRP A 61 0.71 -10.52 -0.41
N TYR A 62 0.79 -9.24 -0.74
CA TYR A 62 1.42 -8.20 0.06
C TYR A 62 0.39 -7.11 0.38
N ARG A 63 0.69 -6.28 1.39
CA ARG A 63 -0.27 -5.31 1.94
C ARG A 63 -0.75 -4.29 0.91
N LYS A 64 0.13 -3.86 -0.01
CA LYS A 64 -0.25 -2.98 -1.14
C LYS A 64 -1.36 -3.55 -2.03
N LEU A 65 -1.33 -4.85 -2.38
CA LEU A 65 -2.41 -5.48 -3.16
C LEU A 65 -3.70 -5.62 -2.33
N GLY A 66 -3.56 -5.99 -1.05
CA GLY A 66 -4.68 -6.00 -0.10
C GLY A 66 -5.38 -4.63 0.01
N ASN A 67 -4.61 -3.54 0.00
CA ASN A 67 -5.15 -2.18 0.05
C ASN A 67 -6.05 -1.85 -1.13
N ARG A 68 -5.73 -2.36 -2.33
CA ARG A 68 -6.59 -2.21 -3.51
C ARG A 68 -7.93 -2.90 -3.32
N VAL A 69 -7.92 -4.11 -2.76
CA VAL A 69 -9.16 -4.86 -2.46
C VAL A 69 -9.98 -4.16 -1.36
N CYS A 70 -9.34 -3.62 -0.32
CA CYS A 70 -10.04 -2.81 0.70
C CYS A 70 -10.72 -1.58 0.07
N GLY A 71 -10.10 -0.96 -0.94
CA GLY A 71 -10.68 0.10 -1.74
C GLY A 71 -11.93 -0.33 -2.51
N GLU A 72 -11.87 -1.44 -3.25
CA GLU A 72 -13.03 -2.00 -3.98
C GLU A 72 -14.20 -2.41 -3.06
N LEU A 73 -13.88 -2.88 -1.85
CA LEU A 73 -14.87 -3.26 -0.83
C LEU A 73 -15.49 -2.05 -0.10
N ASP A 74 -14.99 -0.84 -0.36
CA ASP A 74 -15.37 0.36 0.37
C ASP A 74 -15.16 0.20 1.89
N CYS A 75 -13.96 -0.26 2.23
CA CYS A 75 -13.50 -0.65 3.57
C CYS A 75 -12.24 0.11 4.02
N GLY A 76 -11.91 1.21 3.35
CA GLY A 76 -10.75 2.02 3.68
C GLY A 76 -9.44 1.42 3.20
N SER A 77 -8.40 1.47 4.05
CA SER A 77 -7.05 0.99 3.74
C SER A 77 -6.76 -0.35 4.40
N ALA A 78 -5.86 -1.14 3.81
CA ALA A 78 -5.45 -2.42 4.38
C ALA A 78 -4.63 -2.21 5.66
N VAL A 79 -5.08 -2.81 6.75
CA VAL A 79 -4.35 -2.84 8.03
C VAL A 79 -3.39 -4.03 8.04
N SER A 80 -3.89 -5.22 7.72
CA SER A 80 -3.07 -6.43 7.69
C SER A 80 -3.54 -7.43 6.64
N VAL A 81 -2.58 -8.18 6.11
CA VAL A 81 -2.81 -9.32 5.22
C VAL A 81 -2.19 -10.54 5.87
N ARG A 82 -2.97 -11.59 6.10
CA ARG A 82 -2.50 -12.82 6.72
C ARG A 82 -2.84 -14.02 5.87
N HIS A 83 -1.82 -14.81 5.59
CA HIS A 83 -1.97 -16.10 4.93
C HIS A 83 -2.23 -17.20 5.97
N ARG A 84 -3.27 -17.99 5.75
CA ARG A 84 -3.63 -19.16 6.57
C ARG A 84 -3.48 -20.42 5.73
N ARG A 85 -2.48 -21.26 6.06
CA ARG A 85 -2.29 -22.56 5.42
C ARG A 85 -3.40 -23.52 5.79
N THR A 86 -3.64 -24.44 4.86
CA THR A 86 -4.53 -25.56 5.07
C THR A 86 -3.84 -26.83 4.61
N ASP A 87 -4.09 -27.93 5.32
CA ASP A 87 -3.56 -29.25 4.97
C ASP A 87 -4.39 -29.93 3.86
N SER A 88 -5.48 -29.29 3.43
CA SER A 88 -6.45 -29.83 2.48
C SER A 88 -6.43 -29.04 1.19
N TYR A 89 -6.62 -29.75 0.07
CA TYR A 89 -6.79 -29.10 -1.23
C TYR A 89 -8.07 -28.27 -1.27
N ILE A 90 -7.93 -27.01 -1.67
CA ILE A 90 -9.04 -26.08 -1.85
C ILE A 90 -8.96 -25.48 -3.24
N ASP A 91 -10.09 -25.51 -3.94
CA ASP A 91 -10.30 -24.80 -5.19
C ASP A 91 -10.40 -23.29 -4.93
N SER A 92 -9.34 -22.55 -5.28
CA SER A 92 -9.19 -21.12 -5.00
C SER A 92 -8.86 -20.31 -6.25
N TRP A 93 -9.23 -19.03 -6.25
CA TRP A 93 -8.82 -18.08 -7.26
C TRP A 93 -7.42 -17.54 -7.02
N ARG A 94 -6.74 -17.10 -8.09
CA ARG A 94 -5.41 -16.49 -8.01
C ARG A 94 -5.40 -15.11 -8.67
N ILE A 95 -4.81 -14.16 -7.96
CA ILE A 95 -4.48 -12.83 -8.47
C ILE A 95 -2.97 -12.70 -8.46
N ASN A 96 -2.40 -12.12 -9.52
CA ASN A 96 -0.97 -11.86 -9.57
C ASN A 96 -0.59 -10.91 -8.44
N SER A 97 0.39 -11.30 -7.63
CA SER A 97 0.86 -10.51 -6.49
C SER A 97 1.33 -9.14 -6.95
N ASP A 98 2.22 -9.10 -7.94
CA ASP A 98 2.90 -7.90 -8.44
C ASP A 98 2.07 -7.10 -9.44
N CYS A 99 0.74 -7.10 -9.29
CA CYS A 99 -0.14 -6.46 -10.23
C CYS A 99 -0.33 -4.96 -9.96
N ASP A 100 0.19 -4.15 -10.88
CA ASP A 100 -0.02 -2.69 -10.91
C ASP A 100 -1.04 -2.25 -11.98
N GLU A 101 -1.77 -3.18 -12.62
CA GLU A 101 -2.82 -2.85 -13.59
C GLU A 101 -3.95 -2.02 -12.95
N PRO A 102 -4.54 -1.02 -13.64
CA PRO A 102 -5.60 -0.18 -13.06
C PRO A 102 -6.82 -0.97 -12.56
N ALA A 103 -7.27 -1.95 -13.33
CA ALA A 103 -8.39 -2.82 -12.96
C ALA A 103 -7.88 -4.16 -12.39
N LEU A 104 -8.38 -4.55 -11.22
CA LEU A 104 -8.01 -5.85 -10.61
C LEU A 104 -8.43 -7.06 -11.46
N SER A 105 -9.40 -6.90 -12.37
CA SER A 105 -9.78 -7.95 -13.33
C SER A 105 -8.65 -8.33 -14.28
N ALA A 106 -7.79 -7.38 -14.65
CA ALA A 106 -6.61 -7.62 -15.48
C ALA A 106 -5.49 -8.35 -14.72
N CYS A 107 -5.53 -8.35 -13.38
CA CYS A 107 -4.57 -9.05 -12.52
C CYS A 107 -4.86 -10.55 -12.38
N PHE A 108 -6.01 -11.01 -12.88
CA PHE A 108 -6.42 -12.40 -12.74
C PHE A 108 -5.56 -13.35 -13.58
N ARG A 109 -5.29 -14.53 -13.05
CA ARG A 109 -4.66 -15.64 -13.78
C ARG A 109 -5.59 -16.84 -13.81
N SER A 110 -5.85 -17.36 -15.02
CA SER A 110 -6.60 -18.61 -15.24
C SER A 110 -5.83 -19.85 -14.78
N ASP A 111 -4.52 -19.74 -14.61
CA ASP A 111 -3.65 -20.90 -14.60
C ASP A 111 -3.50 -21.48 -13.19
N PHE A 112 -3.80 -22.77 -13.14
CA PHE A 112 -3.77 -23.66 -12.00
C PHE A 112 -2.34 -24.18 -11.80
N PHE A 113 -1.72 -23.94 -10.63
CA PHE A 113 -0.50 -24.65 -10.23
C PHE A 113 -0.57 -25.02 -8.75
N PHE A 114 -0.38 -26.31 -8.48
CA PHE A 114 -0.43 -26.95 -7.16
C PHE A 114 0.79 -26.60 -6.31
N LEU A 115 0.63 -26.60 -4.98
CA LEU A 115 1.49 -27.29 -3.99
C LEU A 115 1.12 -26.95 -2.53
N ASP A 116 0.39 -25.85 -2.28
CA ASP A 116 -0.12 -25.45 -0.94
C ASP A 116 -1.44 -24.69 -1.13
N SER A 117 -2.53 -25.11 -0.46
CA SER A 117 -3.80 -24.38 -0.47
C SER A 117 -3.86 -23.44 0.73
N SER A 118 -4.17 -22.17 0.46
CA SER A 118 -4.19 -21.13 1.47
C SER A 118 -5.39 -20.21 1.37
N PHE A 119 -5.83 -19.71 2.52
CA PHE A 119 -6.78 -18.62 2.61
C PHE A 119 -6.06 -17.31 2.88
N LEU A 120 -6.52 -16.25 2.23
CA LEU A 120 -6.12 -14.90 2.53
C LEU A 120 -7.09 -14.25 3.51
N GLU A 121 -6.67 -14.04 4.75
CA GLU A 121 -7.37 -13.19 5.69
C GLU A 121 -6.95 -11.72 5.46
N LEU A 122 -7.93 -10.85 5.26
CA LEU A 122 -7.74 -9.42 5.06
C LEU A 122 -8.43 -8.65 6.19
N ASN A 123 -7.72 -7.66 6.74
CA ASN A 123 -8.26 -6.71 7.69
C ASN A 123 -8.06 -5.29 7.15
N CYS A 124 -9.15 -4.55 7.00
CA CYS A 124 -9.15 -3.17 6.55
C CYS A 124 -9.60 -2.23 7.69
N SER A 125 -9.26 -0.94 7.60
CA SER A 125 -9.53 0.05 8.64
C SER A 125 -11.01 0.39 8.82
N ASP A 126 -11.83 0.28 7.77
CA ASP A 126 -13.25 0.70 7.68
C ASP A 126 -13.50 2.20 7.86
N SER A 127 -12.71 2.88 8.70
CA SER A 127 -12.97 4.25 9.16
C SER A 127 -12.10 5.31 8.50
N VAL A 128 -10.85 4.99 8.18
CA VAL A 128 -9.89 5.92 7.54
C VAL A 128 -9.24 5.32 6.30
N ARG A 129 -8.79 6.16 5.37
CA ARG A 129 -7.94 5.74 4.25
C ARG A 129 -6.95 6.84 3.85
N LEU A 130 -5.79 6.41 3.37
CA LEU A 130 -4.82 7.29 2.72
C LEU A 130 -4.89 7.05 1.22
N VAL A 131 -5.21 8.10 0.46
CA VAL A 131 -5.36 8.03 -0.99
C VAL A 131 -4.35 8.91 -1.70
N HIS A 132 -4.06 8.59 -2.97
CA HIS A 132 -3.14 9.34 -3.83
C HIS A 132 -1.70 9.49 -3.29
N GLY A 133 -1.30 8.66 -2.32
CA GLY A 133 0.09 8.58 -1.88
C GLY A 133 0.88 7.46 -2.54
N SER A 134 2.16 7.35 -2.17
CA SER A 134 3.11 6.40 -2.75
C SER A 134 3.18 5.04 -2.04
N SER A 135 2.45 4.88 -0.93
CA SER A 135 2.41 3.68 -0.09
C SER A 135 1.03 3.57 0.58
N VAL A 136 0.75 2.45 1.23
CA VAL A 136 -0.46 2.28 2.06
C VAL A 136 -0.42 3.18 3.30
N CYS A 137 0.77 3.66 3.68
CA CYS A 137 1.03 4.48 4.86
C CYS A 137 1.25 5.96 4.56
N SER A 138 0.99 6.42 3.33
CA SER A 138 1.17 7.81 2.93
C SER A 138 0.04 8.28 2.04
N GLY A 139 -0.37 9.54 2.15
CA GLY A 139 -1.25 10.21 1.21
C GLY A 139 -2.27 11.11 1.89
N ARG A 140 -3.24 11.58 1.10
CA ARG A 140 -4.34 12.40 1.60
C ARG A 140 -5.25 11.57 2.51
N LEU A 141 -5.51 12.10 3.71
CA LEU A 141 -6.39 11.49 4.69
C LEU A 141 -7.86 11.71 4.33
N GLU A 142 -8.58 10.61 4.16
CA GLU A 142 -10.03 10.58 4.06
C GLU A 142 -10.63 9.76 5.19
N VAL A 143 -11.73 10.26 5.76
CA VAL A 143 -12.43 9.63 6.87
C VAL A 143 -13.86 9.33 6.45
N ARG A 144 -14.35 8.17 6.90
CA ARG A 144 -15.71 7.72 6.62
C ARG A 144 -16.69 8.39 7.57
N SER A 145 -17.72 9.01 7.01
CA SER A 145 -18.83 9.54 7.79
C SER A 145 -19.71 8.40 8.33
N ASN A 146 -19.95 8.40 9.65
CA ASN A 146 -20.88 7.48 10.31
C ASN A 146 -22.32 7.59 9.77
N GLN A 147 -22.71 8.77 9.26
CA GLN A 147 -24.10 9.02 8.85
C GLN A 147 -24.33 8.67 7.37
N SER A 148 -23.50 9.20 6.48
CA SER A 148 -23.67 9.07 5.03
C SER A 148 -22.92 7.88 4.43
N ARG A 149 -22.06 7.21 5.21
CA ARG A 149 -21.09 6.20 4.73
C ARG A 149 -20.21 6.67 3.56
N SER A 150 -20.14 7.97 3.34
CA SER A 150 -19.28 8.60 2.33
C SER A 150 -17.92 8.94 2.91
N TRP A 151 -16.91 8.98 2.06
CA TRP A 151 -15.57 9.44 2.39
C TRP A 151 -15.47 10.95 2.24
N SER A 152 -14.77 11.60 3.17
CA SER A 152 -14.47 13.03 3.12
C SER A 152 -13.03 13.29 3.50
N SER A 153 -12.36 14.17 2.74
CA SER A 153 -11.01 14.64 3.07
C SER A 153 -11.01 15.50 4.33
N VAL A 154 -9.97 15.36 5.15
CA VAL A 154 -9.78 16.18 6.37
C VAL A 154 -9.02 17.45 6.03
N CYS A 155 -9.48 18.58 6.55
CA CYS A 155 -8.85 19.88 6.35
C CYS A 155 -7.48 20.01 7.00
N GLU A 156 -6.54 20.68 6.32
CA GLU A 156 -5.25 21.03 6.91
C GLU A 156 -5.43 21.81 8.23
N GLY A 157 -4.71 21.42 9.28
CA GLY A 157 -4.82 22.02 10.62
C GLY A 157 -5.96 21.49 11.49
N HIS A 158 -6.82 20.60 10.97
CA HIS A 158 -7.92 19.97 11.73
C HIS A 158 -7.63 18.53 12.19
N LEU A 159 -6.39 18.06 11.96
CA LEU A 159 -5.83 16.86 12.55
C LEU A 159 -4.60 17.28 13.37
N ASP A 160 -4.69 17.10 14.68
CA ASP A 160 -3.57 17.33 15.58
C ASP A 160 -2.63 16.11 15.62
N LEU A 161 -1.49 16.26 16.29
CA LEU A 161 -0.50 15.17 16.39
C LEU A 161 -1.08 13.90 17.08
N PRO A 162 -1.86 13.99 18.18
CA PRO A 162 -2.56 12.84 18.74
C PRO A 162 -3.48 12.14 17.73
N GLY A 163 -4.26 12.90 16.95
CA GLY A 163 -5.11 12.33 15.90
C GLY A 163 -4.30 11.62 14.82
N ALA A 164 -3.18 12.21 14.39
CA ALA A 164 -2.27 11.55 13.46
C ALA A 164 -1.67 10.25 14.02
N GLN A 165 -1.37 10.19 15.33
CA GLN A 165 -0.93 8.96 15.98
C GLN A 165 -2.02 7.87 15.98
N VAL A 166 -3.27 8.25 16.23
CA VAL A 166 -4.42 7.33 16.14
C VAL A 166 -4.55 6.79 14.73
N VAL A 167 -4.52 7.63 13.70
CA VAL A 167 -4.61 7.19 12.29
C VAL A 167 -3.48 6.24 11.91
N CYS A 168 -2.23 6.59 12.22
CA CYS A 168 -1.09 5.73 11.89
C CYS A 168 -1.14 4.38 12.62
N ARG A 169 -1.61 4.36 13.87
CA ARG A 169 -1.81 3.13 14.64
C ARG A 169 -2.97 2.30 14.10
N GLU A 170 -4.11 2.92 13.79
CA GLU A 170 -5.28 2.27 13.19
C GLU A 170 -4.90 1.56 11.89
N LEU A 171 -4.09 2.22 11.06
CA LEU A 171 -3.58 1.64 9.81
C LEU A 171 -2.49 0.59 10.03
N GLY A 172 -1.88 0.49 11.21
CA GLY A 172 -0.73 -0.38 11.45
C GLY A 172 0.56 0.11 10.78
N CYS A 173 0.68 1.43 10.57
CA CYS A 173 1.79 2.07 9.86
C CYS A 173 2.85 2.70 10.78
N GLY A 174 2.75 2.52 12.10
CA GLY A 174 3.70 3.06 13.06
C GLY A 174 3.34 4.46 13.55
N ALA A 175 4.32 5.35 13.60
CA ALA A 175 4.19 6.72 14.12
C ALA A 175 3.94 7.73 12.98
N PRO A 176 3.41 8.93 13.28
CA PRO A 176 3.31 10.00 12.29
C PRO A 176 4.71 10.55 11.96
N GLY A 177 5.07 10.53 10.68
CA GLY A 177 6.36 11.01 10.18
C GLY A 177 6.29 12.41 9.56
N LEU A 178 5.27 12.70 8.75
CA LEU A 178 5.06 14.00 8.13
C LEU A 178 3.57 14.34 8.06
N LEU A 179 3.24 15.59 8.39
CA LEU A 179 1.92 16.20 8.24
C LEU A 179 2.07 17.45 7.39
N GLN A 180 1.46 17.47 6.20
CA GLN A 180 1.54 18.60 5.26
C GLN A 180 0.17 18.88 4.63
N GLY A 181 -0.10 20.13 4.26
CA GLY A 181 -1.23 20.46 3.39
C GLY A 181 -0.97 20.11 1.93
N ALA A 182 -1.89 19.37 1.32
CA ALA A 182 -1.96 19.16 -0.12
C ALA A 182 -3.19 19.84 -0.71
N LEU A 183 -3.07 20.41 -1.91
CA LEU A 183 -4.21 21.00 -2.62
C LEU A 183 -5.27 19.91 -2.86
N SER A 184 -6.50 20.17 -2.42
CA SER A 184 -7.63 19.29 -2.73
C SER A 184 -8.17 19.60 -4.12
N GLY A 185 -8.53 18.58 -4.89
CA GLY A 185 -9.20 18.79 -6.17
C GLY A 185 -10.53 19.51 -5.98
N ALA A 186 -10.87 20.46 -6.87
CA ALA A 186 -12.03 21.34 -6.73
C ALA A 186 -13.41 20.62 -6.61
N ALA A 187 -13.49 19.34 -6.98
CA ALA A 187 -14.71 18.51 -6.88
C ALA A 187 -14.85 17.75 -5.55
N GLU A 188 -13.82 17.70 -4.70
CA GLU A 188 -13.78 17.01 -3.40
C GLU A 188 -13.45 18.00 -2.30
N ALA A 189 -14.25 19.06 -2.13
CA ALA A 189 -13.99 20.04 -1.09
C ALA A 189 -13.88 19.33 0.29
N PRO A 190 -12.74 19.44 1.00
CA PRO A 190 -12.56 18.78 2.27
C PRO A 190 -13.58 19.28 3.30
N VAL A 191 -14.07 18.35 4.11
CA VAL A 191 -15.04 18.65 5.16
C VAL A 191 -14.27 18.96 6.43
N VAL A 192 -14.64 20.04 7.13
CA VAL A 192 -14.03 20.40 8.42
C VAL A 192 -14.64 19.52 9.53
N GLN A 193 -14.35 18.22 9.54
CA GLN A 193 -14.47 17.43 10.77
C GLN A 193 -13.16 17.66 11.54
N THR A 194 -13.24 18.35 12.68
CA THR A 194 -12.06 18.46 13.57
C THR A 194 -12.07 17.27 14.50
N PHE A 195 -10.95 16.58 14.59
CA PHE A 195 -10.76 15.47 15.51
C PHE A 195 -9.90 15.94 16.68
N THR A 196 -10.41 15.76 17.89
CA THR A 196 -9.69 16.02 19.13
C THR A 196 -9.49 14.68 19.83
N CYS A 197 -8.30 14.11 19.63
CA CYS A 197 -7.94 12.81 20.19
C CYS A 197 -7.07 12.98 21.45
N GLU A 198 -7.20 12.06 22.39
CA GLU A 198 -6.30 11.92 23.54
C GLU A 198 -5.04 11.11 23.18
N GLY A 199 -5.08 10.36 22.08
CA GLY A 199 -3.96 9.60 21.52
C GLY A 199 -3.96 8.11 21.85
N HIS A 200 -4.93 7.62 22.65
CA HIS A 200 -5.07 6.20 23.03
C HIS A 200 -6.21 5.48 22.30
N GLU A 201 -7.00 6.21 21.52
CA GLU A 201 -8.15 5.70 20.76
C GLU A 201 -7.74 4.62 19.74
N SER A 202 -8.60 3.63 19.52
CA SER A 202 -8.29 2.54 18.58
C SER A 202 -8.56 2.91 17.14
N ALA A 203 -9.56 3.76 16.89
CA ALA A 203 -9.87 4.35 15.59
C ALA A 203 -10.08 5.87 15.70
N LEU A 204 -9.86 6.60 14.61
CA LEU A 204 -10.04 8.05 14.57
C LEU A 204 -11.49 8.47 14.90
N LEU A 205 -12.47 7.62 14.53
CA LEU A 205 -13.88 7.86 14.83
C LEU A 205 -14.25 7.68 16.32
N ASP A 206 -13.37 7.12 17.14
CA ASP A 206 -13.54 7.03 18.59
C ASP A 206 -13.15 8.35 19.29
N CYS A 207 -12.46 9.25 18.58
CA CYS A 207 -12.09 10.56 19.11
C CYS A 207 -13.29 11.50 19.21
N GLY A 208 -13.17 12.51 20.07
CA GLY A 208 -14.08 13.65 20.06
C GLY A 208 -14.04 14.34 18.70
N SER A 209 -15.20 14.76 18.19
CA SER A 209 -15.26 15.50 16.93
C SER A 209 -16.26 16.65 16.97
N SER A 210 -15.91 17.77 16.32
CA SER A 210 -16.76 18.97 16.22
C SER A 210 -17.17 19.26 14.78
N GLY A 211 -18.39 19.81 14.62
CA GLY A 211 -19.13 19.87 13.35
C GLY A 211 -18.55 20.73 12.22
N ALA A 212 -19.06 20.41 11.02
CA ALA A 212 -18.53 20.73 9.70
C ALA A 212 -18.77 22.18 9.21
N GLN A 213 -17.68 22.91 9.00
CA GLN A 213 -17.61 24.03 8.06
C GLN A 213 -16.87 23.62 6.77
N THR A 214 -16.88 24.48 5.75
CA THR A 214 -16.04 24.32 4.56
C THR A 214 -14.65 24.88 4.82
N CYS A 215 -13.63 24.15 4.38
CA CYS A 215 -12.23 24.58 4.42
C CYS A 215 -12.05 25.88 3.63
N SER A 216 -11.62 26.95 4.29
CA SER A 216 -11.28 28.22 3.61
C SER A 216 -9.96 28.14 2.82
N SER A 217 -9.06 27.22 3.21
CA SER A 217 -7.76 27.03 2.55
C SER A 217 -7.82 26.20 1.27
N GLY A 218 -8.85 25.36 1.10
CA GLY A 218 -8.92 24.37 0.01
C GLY A 218 -7.86 23.26 0.09
N THR A 219 -7.13 23.16 1.21
CA THR A 219 -6.08 22.15 1.43
C THR A 219 -6.57 21.04 2.36
N ALA A 220 -6.22 19.79 2.02
CA ALA A 220 -6.46 18.62 2.85
C ALA A 220 -5.17 18.15 3.51
N VAL A 221 -5.29 17.44 4.63
CA VAL A 221 -4.17 16.79 5.31
C VAL A 221 -3.61 15.69 4.43
N ASP A 222 -2.33 15.80 4.11
CA ASP A 222 -1.48 14.72 3.65
C ASP A 222 -0.69 14.18 4.85
N LEU A 223 -0.86 12.89 5.13
CA LEU A 223 -0.25 12.20 6.25
C LEU A 223 0.68 11.12 5.71
N THR A 224 1.93 11.16 6.16
CA THR A 224 2.87 10.05 6.01
C THR A 224 3.14 9.46 7.39
N CYS A 225 2.77 8.19 7.54
CA CYS A 225 3.09 7.36 8.69
C CYS A 225 4.38 6.59 8.41
N THR A 226 5.28 6.58 9.37
CA THR A 226 6.54 5.83 9.31
C THR A 226 6.75 5.07 10.62
N ASP A 227 7.25 3.84 10.52
CA ASP A 227 7.97 3.22 11.64
C ASP A 227 9.46 3.38 11.27
N PRO A 228 10.16 4.44 11.72
CA PRO A 228 11.55 4.69 11.36
C PRO A 228 12.50 3.55 11.77
N ASP A 229 12.03 2.65 12.64
CA ASP A 229 12.73 1.46 13.11
C ASP A 229 12.12 0.17 12.53
N ASP A 230 11.58 0.19 11.32
CA ASP A 230 11.06 -1.02 10.66
C ASP A 230 12.11 -1.79 9.85
N VAL A 231 13.23 -1.17 9.50
CA VAL A 231 14.33 -1.79 8.75
C VAL A 231 15.66 -1.55 9.46
N ARG A 232 16.53 -2.56 9.50
CA ARG A 232 17.90 -2.43 10.01
C ARG A 232 18.87 -3.41 9.35
N LEU A 233 20.16 -3.10 9.40
CA LEU A 233 21.24 -4.01 9.00
C LEU A 233 21.93 -4.56 10.24
N VAL A 234 22.10 -5.89 10.31
CA VAL A 234 22.64 -6.60 11.48
C VAL A 234 23.87 -7.42 11.09
N GLY A 235 24.87 -7.49 11.99
CA GLY A 235 26.00 -8.39 11.83
C GLY A 235 27.09 -7.93 10.85
N GLY A 236 26.97 -6.72 10.28
CA GLY A 236 28.01 -6.13 9.45
C GLY A 236 28.97 -5.20 10.21
N ALA A 237 29.97 -4.68 9.49
CA ALA A 237 31.03 -3.86 10.04
C ALA A 237 30.60 -2.42 10.41
N SER A 238 29.41 -2.00 10.00
CA SER A 238 28.84 -0.68 10.31
C SER A 238 27.31 -0.73 10.27
N ARG A 239 26.63 0.34 10.70
CA ARG A 239 25.16 0.48 10.56
C ARG A 239 24.65 0.44 9.11
N CYS A 240 25.55 0.58 8.14
CA CYS A 240 25.26 0.61 6.70
C CYS A 240 25.74 -0.68 5.99
N ASN A 241 26.01 -1.74 6.76
CA ASN A 241 26.44 -3.04 6.26
C ASN A 241 25.85 -4.15 7.13
N GLY A 242 25.38 -5.24 6.51
CA GLY A 242 24.91 -6.42 7.22
C GLY A 242 23.66 -7.05 6.63
N ASP A 243 23.11 -8.03 7.34
CA ASP A 243 21.90 -8.75 6.96
C ASP A 243 20.67 -7.87 7.20
N VAL A 244 19.77 -7.86 6.22
CA VAL A 244 18.56 -7.05 6.26
C VAL A 244 17.56 -7.70 7.19
N HIS A 245 17.23 -6.98 8.26
CA HIS A 245 16.13 -7.31 9.14
C HIS A 245 15.00 -6.32 8.92
N ILE A 246 13.78 -6.84 8.80
CA ILE A 246 12.57 -6.03 8.75
C ILE A 246 11.66 -6.43 9.92
N LYS A 247 11.03 -5.44 10.52
CA LYS A 247 10.00 -5.59 11.54
C LYS A 247 8.65 -5.66 10.85
N HIS A 248 7.98 -6.79 10.95
CA HIS A 248 6.66 -7.01 10.39
C HIS A 248 5.79 -7.69 11.43
N HIS A 249 4.59 -7.14 11.69
CA HIS A 249 3.72 -7.53 12.82
C HIS A 249 4.43 -7.49 14.19
N GLY A 250 5.32 -6.52 14.40
CA GLY A 250 6.08 -6.39 15.66
C GLY A 250 7.24 -7.37 15.82
N GLU A 251 7.45 -8.28 14.87
CA GLU A 251 8.53 -9.26 14.90
C GLU A 251 9.64 -8.91 13.91
N TRP A 252 10.89 -8.94 14.39
CA TRP A 252 12.08 -8.81 13.56
C TRP A 252 12.48 -10.16 12.98
N ARG A 253 12.59 -10.25 11.65
CA ARG A 253 13.16 -11.42 10.98
C ARG A 253 14.11 -11.00 9.87
N ASN A 254 14.99 -11.92 9.51
CA ASN A 254 15.87 -11.78 8.37
C ASN A 254 15.04 -11.75 7.07
N MET A 255 15.56 -11.12 6.03
CA MET A 255 14.88 -10.99 4.74
C MET A 255 15.45 -11.94 3.69
N VAL A 256 14.60 -12.41 2.79
CA VAL A 256 15.00 -13.10 1.56
C VAL A 256 14.20 -12.59 0.36
N SER A 257 14.82 -12.62 -0.82
CA SER A 257 14.16 -12.48 -2.11
C SER A 257 14.16 -13.86 -2.79
N TYR A 258 12.96 -14.39 -3.10
CA TYR A 258 12.79 -15.76 -3.56
C TYR A 258 12.51 -15.85 -5.06
N TYR A 259 11.47 -15.16 -5.55
CA TYR A 259 10.92 -15.38 -6.91
C TYR A 259 11.44 -14.39 -7.93
N ASP A 260 11.61 -13.12 -7.53
CA ASP A 260 12.11 -12.07 -8.38
C ASP A 260 13.58 -11.80 -8.06
N PRO A 261 14.44 -11.63 -9.08
CA PRO A 261 15.86 -11.44 -8.85
C PRO A 261 16.11 -10.15 -8.08
N TRP A 262 16.83 -10.26 -6.97
CA TRP A 262 17.27 -9.10 -6.21
C TRP A 262 18.07 -8.13 -7.09
N THR A 263 17.73 -6.85 -7.04
CA THR A 263 18.39 -5.81 -7.84
C THR A 263 19.09 -4.77 -6.96
N LEU A 264 20.17 -4.16 -7.48
CA LEU A 264 20.80 -3.02 -6.81
C LEU A 264 19.84 -1.83 -6.63
N LYS A 265 18.86 -1.66 -7.53
CA LYS A 265 17.84 -0.62 -7.41
C LYS A 265 16.94 -0.85 -6.19
N ALA A 266 16.55 -2.09 -5.91
CA ALA A 266 15.78 -2.40 -4.70
C ALA A 266 16.63 -2.28 -3.42
N ALA A 267 17.93 -2.61 -3.48
CA ALA A 267 18.85 -2.33 -2.38
C ALA A 267 18.97 -0.84 -2.08
N ASP A 268 18.92 0.00 -3.11
CA ASP A 268 19.04 1.45 -3.00
C ASP A 268 17.88 2.06 -2.22
N VAL A 269 16.67 1.50 -2.35
CA VAL A 269 15.49 1.90 -1.56
C VAL A 269 15.77 1.72 -0.06
N ILE A 270 16.27 0.55 0.34
CA ILE A 270 16.61 0.24 1.74
C ILE A 270 17.77 1.11 2.23
N CYS A 271 18.82 1.28 1.44
CA CYS A 271 19.97 2.11 1.81
C CYS A 271 19.59 3.58 2.04
N ARG A 272 18.68 4.13 1.22
CA ARG A 272 18.15 5.48 1.41
C ARG A 272 17.31 5.59 2.67
N GLN A 273 16.44 4.63 2.94
CA GLN A 273 15.60 4.64 4.15
C GLN A 273 16.43 4.60 5.44
N LEU A 274 17.54 3.85 5.44
CA LEU A 274 18.46 3.77 6.56
C LEU A 274 19.39 5.00 6.69
N ASP A 275 19.23 5.99 5.81
CA ASP A 275 20.08 7.17 5.69
C ASP A 275 21.57 6.82 5.48
N CYS A 276 21.81 5.76 4.70
CA CYS A 276 23.11 5.13 4.47
C CYS A 276 23.69 5.41 3.06
N GLY A 277 23.11 6.33 2.31
CA GLY A 277 23.51 6.66 0.94
C GLY A 277 23.00 5.63 -0.06
N SER A 278 23.82 5.32 -1.07
CA SER A 278 23.42 4.43 -2.18
C SER A 278 23.84 2.98 -1.95
N ALA A 279 23.15 2.05 -2.60
CA ALA A 279 23.55 0.64 -2.55
C ALA A 279 24.86 0.36 -3.30
N VAL A 280 25.80 -0.31 -2.63
CA VAL A 280 27.09 -0.73 -3.19
C VAL A 280 27.05 -2.20 -3.60
N SER A 281 26.47 -3.05 -2.75
CA SER A 281 26.26 -4.46 -3.07
C SER A 281 25.07 -5.04 -2.31
N GLY A 282 24.45 -6.06 -2.90
CA GLY A 282 23.49 -6.92 -2.22
C GLY A 282 23.75 -8.36 -2.60
N ARG A 283 23.94 -9.22 -1.60
CA ARG A 283 24.23 -10.65 -1.81
C ARG A 283 23.41 -11.49 -0.86
N ARG A 284 23.12 -12.72 -1.26
CA ARG A 284 22.59 -13.73 -0.35
C ARG A 284 23.75 -14.35 0.43
N SER A 285 23.71 -14.32 1.75
CA SER A 285 24.81 -14.76 2.60
C SER A 285 24.28 -15.31 3.92
N GLY A 286 24.95 -16.31 4.51
CA GLY A 286 24.60 -16.84 5.84
C GLY A 286 23.82 -18.16 5.84
N SER A 287 23.41 -18.58 7.03
CA SER A 287 22.67 -19.82 7.28
C SER A 287 21.16 -19.59 7.25
N SER A 288 20.39 -20.63 6.89
CA SER A 288 18.93 -20.53 6.81
C SER A 288 18.30 -20.29 8.19
N VAL A 289 17.40 -19.31 8.24
CA VAL A 289 16.70 -18.83 9.44
C VAL A 289 15.22 -18.60 9.10
N PRO A 290 14.32 -18.34 10.07
CA PRO A 290 12.98 -17.85 9.76
C PRO A 290 13.08 -16.50 9.03
N LEU A 291 12.49 -16.41 7.83
CA LEU A 291 12.62 -15.26 6.95
C LEU A 291 11.29 -14.55 6.70
N TRP A 292 11.39 -13.25 6.43
CA TRP A 292 10.42 -12.49 5.66
C TRP A 292 10.79 -12.57 4.17
N ILE A 293 9.79 -12.74 3.30
CA ILE A 293 9.95 -12.58 1.86
C ILE A 293 9.60 -11.14 1.50
N ILE A 294 10.42 -10.55 0.65
CA ILE A 294 10.14 -9.26 0.04
C ILE A 294 10.08 -9.39 -1.49
N SER A 295 9.29 -8.54 -2.13
CA SER A 295 9.30 -8.38 -3.59
C SER A 295 10.20 -7.19 -3.96
N SER A 296 11.28 -7.45 -4.69
CA SER A 296 12.13 -6.44 -5.33
C SER A 296 11.35 -5.63 -6.36
N THR A 297 10.37 -6.20 -7.07
CA THR A 297 9.53 -5.44 -8.01
C THR A 297 8.59 -4.49 -7.28
N CYS A 298 7.95 -4.96 -6.20
CA CYS A 298 7.10 -4.13 -5.34
C CYS A 298 7.89 -2.99 -4.69
N LEU A 299 9.12 -3.24 -4.22
CA LEU A 299 9.97 -2.21 -3.59
C LEU A 299 10.25 -1.01 -4.50
N LEU A 300 10.24 -1.21 -5.83
CA LEU A 300 10.47 -0.13 -6.79
C LEU A 300 9.21 0.71 -7.03
N SER A 301 8.05 0.28 -6.54
CA SER A 301 6.76 0.93 -6.75
C SER A 301 6.13 1.47 -5.46
N THR A 302 6.85 1.45 -4.34
CA THR A 302 6.43 2.03 -3.05
C THR A 302 7.58 2.74 -2.36
N SER A 303 7.25 3.70 -1.50
CA SER A 303 8.19 4.34 -0.57
C SER A 303 8.34 3.60 0.76
N ALA A 304 7.48 2.62 1.04
CA ALA A 304 7.45 1.87 2.30
C ALA A 304 7.75 0.37 2.08
N PRO A 305 8.94 -0.14 2.44
CA PRO A 305 9.30 -1.55 2.25
C PRO A 305 8.37 -2.56 2.92
N THR A 306 7.79 -2.19 4.06
CA THR A 306 6.83 -3.02 4.79
C THR A 306 5.58 -3.35 3.98
N ASP A 307 5.23 -2.56 2.95
CA ASP A 307 4.12 -2.86 2.05
C ASP A 307 4.38 -4.08 1.14
N CYS A 308 5.65 -4.45 0.97
CA CYS A 308 6.13 -5.50 0.07
C CYS A 308 6.58 -6.77 0.80
N VAL A 309 6.40 -6.82 2.12
CA VAL A 309 6.89 -7.90 2.99
C VAL A 309 5.78 -8.90 3.32
N ARG A 310 6.14 -10.18 3.40
CA ARG A 310 5.26 -11.28 3.86
C ARG A 310 6.02 -12.37 4.59
N THR A 311 5.30 -13.25 5.28
CA THR A 311 5.84 -14.46 5.92
C THR A 311 6.40 -15.45 4.89
N ALA A 312 7.63 -15.93 5.10
CA ALA A 312 8.18 -17.00 4.27
C ALA A 312 7.47 -18.34 4.56
N PRO A 313 7.08 -19.11 3.52
CA PRO A 313 6.46 -20.42 3.67
C PRO A 313 7.42 -21.52 4.12
N TYR A 314 8.73 -21.35 3.88
CA TYR A 314 9.78 -22.33 4.20
C TYR A 314 11.09 -21.63 4.61
N PRO A 315 11.78 -22.07 5.66
CA PRO A 315 13.12 -21.61 6.02
C PRO A 315 14.17 -22.45 5.29
N SER A 316 14.48 -22.12 4.04
CA SER A 316 15.54 -22.85 3.29
C SER A 316 16.61 -21.95 2.70
N ASP A 317 16.42 -20.64 2.76
CA ASP A 317 17.22 -19.73 1.95
C ASP A 317 18.18 -18.89 2.80
N PRO A 318 19.39 -18.57 2.27
CA PRO A 318 20.30 -17.64 2.94
C PRO A 318 19.71 -16.23 2.94
N PRO A 319 19.84 -15.48 4.06
CA PRO A 319 19.33 -14.14 4.16
C PRO A 319 20.01 -13.17 3.20
N LEU A 320 19.33 -12.06 2.93
CA LEU A 320 19.84 -10.97 2.12
C LEU A 320 20.73 -10.07 2.97
N SER A 321 21.95 -9.86 2.50
CA SER A 321 22.96 -8.99 3.09
C SER A 321 23.24 -7.81 2.18
N LEU A 322 23.23 -6.59 2.73
CA LEU A 322 23.42 -5.35 2.00
C LEU A 322 24.66 -4.59 2.47
N THR A 323 25.29 -3.90 1.53
CA THR A 323 26.31 -2.89 1.79
C THR A 323 25.89 -1.61 1.10
N CYS A 324 25.73 -0.55 1.88
CA CYS A 324 25.50 0.80 1.38
C CYS A 324 26.82 1.59 1.44
N SER A 325 26.87 2.73 0.75
CA SER A 325 28.07 3.57 0.70
C SER A 325 28.48 4.13 2.07
N GLY A 326 27.52 4.28 2.98
CA GLY A 326 27.68 5.12 4.17
C GLY A 326 27.70 6.60 3.77
N LYS A 327 27.42 7.48 4.73
CA LYS A 327 27.73 8.91 4.57
C LYS A 327 29.21 9.09 4.90
N SER A 328 29.98 9.67 3.97
CA SER A 328 31.31 10.18 4.31
C SER A 328 31.12 11.29 5.34
N THR A 329 31.55 11.08 6.57
CA THR A 329 31.74 12.16 7.54
C THR A 329 32.94 12.99 7.09
N ASP A 330 32.77 13.80 6.04
CA ASP A 330 33.79 14.73 5.54
C ASP A 330 33.22 16.15 5.33
N ASP A 331 32.11 16.46 6.00
CA ASP A 331 31.76 17.85 6.33
C ASP A 331 32.08 18.07 7.81
N GLY A 332 33.36 18.33 8.09
CA GLY A 332 33.77 18.94 9.35
C GLY A 332 33.11 20.32 9.53
N PRO A 333 32.96 20.80 10.77
CA PRO A 333 32.38 22.13 11.01
C PRO A 333 33.22 23.16 10.26
N GLY A 334 32.55 23.90 9.37
CA GLY A 334 33.15 24.86 8.46
C GLY A 334 34.19 25.73 9.16
N SER A 335 35.41 25.68 8.63
CA SER A 335 36.44 26.67 8.90
C SER A 335 35.90 28.06 8.59
N VAL A 336 35.72 28.87 9.62
CA VAL A 336 35.42 30.30 9.51
C VAL A 336 36.54 30.96 8.70
N PRO A 337 36.25 31.72 7.63
CA PRO A 337 37.28 32.46 6.93
C PRO A 337 37.78 33.58 7.84
N VAL A 338 39.06 33.55 8.19
CA VAL A 338 39.77 34.72 8.72
C VAL A 338 39.98 35.66 7.54
N LEU A 339 39.27 36.79 7.54
CA LEU A 339 39.50 37.89 6.60
C LEU A 339 40.82 38.61 6.96
N PRO A 340 41.57 39.10 5.95
CA PRO A 340 42.85 39.79 6.13
C PRO A 340 42.73 41.19 6.74
#